data_AF-A0A0Q7W826-F1
#
_entry.id   AF-A0A0Q7W826-F1
#
_cell.length_a   1.000
_cell.length_b   1.000
_cell.length_c   1.000
_cell.angle_alpha   90.00
_cell.angle_beta   90.00
_cell.angle_gamma   90.00
#
_symmetry.space_group_name_H-M   'P 1'
#
loop_
_entity.id
_entity.type
_entity.pdbx_description
1 polymer ?
#
loop_
_entity_poly.entity_id
_entity_poly.type
_entity_poly.pdbx_seq_one_letter_code
_entity_poly.pdbx_strand_id
1 'polypeptide(L)'
;MTPEPDLQTALDAVYAAFRHYSRPGTLEAAPTRDPKRVLARLSARNLAELTSDDINGYMGWAMTTIGGVNDYKHFLPRILELAVQGTGRVHVGGDPESLAGKIAYGEFSDWPADERAAIVTAFDAAWRQALRTSLEEEEAEDWLRGLITLGEPIQTRLTAWLETSAPLAGLHLADAVCSEILRRKDARPPFGSSDEYVPYEAYSAWLAGPSVRERLECLASEIDDDEEAWRLRQALDGPMPPYPEVWRG
;
A
#
# COMPACT_ATOMS: atom_id res chain seq x y z
N MET A 1 6.63 0.49 10.41
CA MET A 1 7.97 -0.07 10.79
C MET A 1 9.11 0.97 10.76
N THR A 2 10.29 0.69 11.36
CA THR A 2 11.50 1.52 11.19
C THR A 2 12.25 1.13 9.90
N PRO A 3 12.56 2.05 8.96
CA PRO A 3 13.23 1.68 7.71
C PRO A 3 14.61 1.04 7.91
N GLU A 4 14.83 -0.11 7.29
CA GLU A 4 16.15 -0.70 7.14
C GLU A 4 16.97 0.02 6.04
N PRO A 5 18.29 -0.18 5.94
CA PRO A 5 19.14 0.58 5.00
C PRO A 5 18.67 0.57 3.55
N ASP A 6 18.16 -0.56 3.06
CA ASP A 6 17.65 -0.68 1.68
C ASP A 6 16.38 0.16 1.47
N LEU A 7 15.46 0.12 2.44
CA LEU A 7 14.25 0.94 2.40
C LEU A 7 14.57 2.42 2.59
N GLN A 8 15.49 2.76 3.48
CA GLN A 8 15.94 4.14 3.65
C GLN A 8 16.56 4.68 2.35
N THR A 9 17.38 3.89 1.66
CA THR A 9 17.96 4.27 0.37
C THR A 9 16.87 4.50 -0.68
N ALA A 10 15.82 3.66 -0.70
CA ALA A 10 14.69 3.84 -1.60
C ALA A 10 13.89 5.12 -1.27
N LEU A 11 13.65 5.42 0.01
CA LEU A 11 13.01 6.65 0.45
C LEU A 11 13.82 7.90 0.06
N ASP A 12 15.13 7.87 0.25
CA ASP A 12 16.03 8.96 -0.15
C ASP A 12 15.97 9.19 -1.67
N ALA A 13 15.88 8.11 -2.47
CA ALA A 13 15.71 8.19 -3.92
C ALA A 13 14.37 8.83 -4.31
N VAL A 14 13.30 8.57 -3.56
CA VAL A 14 12.00 9.26 -3.74
C VAL A 14 12.15 10.75 -3.45
N TYR A 15 12.73 11.15 -2.31
CA TYR A 15 13.00 12.56 -2.05
C TYR A 15 13.84 13.22 -3.16
N ALA A 16 14.85 12.52 -3.68
CA ALA A 16 15.68 13.01 -4.75
C ALA A 16 14.90 13.20 -6.07
N ALA A 17 14.03 12.26 -6.46
CA ALA A 17 13.25 12.33 -7.70
C ALA A 17 12.25 13.49 -7.68
N PHE A 18 11.61 13.74 -6.53
CA PHE A 18 10.54 14.74 -6.41
C PHE A 18 11.01 16.13 -5.93
N ARG A 19 12.31 16.33 -5.65
CA ARG A 19 12.84 17.61 -5.13
C ARG A 19 12.59 18.83 -6.01
N HIS A 20 12.30 18.62 -7.30
CA HIS A 20 12.08 19.68 -8.28
C HIS A 20 10.70 20.32 -8.15
N TYR A 21 9.73 19.64 -7.52
CA TYR A 21 8.43 20.21 -7.22
C TYR A 21 8.54 21.18 -6.05
N SER A 22 8.18 22.43 -6.32
CA SER A 22 8.25 23.51 -5.33
C SER A 22 7.09 23.44 -4.36
N ARG A 23 7.32 23.88 -3.11
CA ARG A 23 6.24 24.04 -2.14
C ARG A 23 5.19 25.01 -2.68
N PRO A 24 3.90 24.65 -2.70
CA PRO A 24 2.85 25.53 -3.22
C PRO A 24 2.76 26.82 -2.42
N GLY A 25 2.62 27.95 -3.11
CA GLY A 25 2.29 29.24 -2.49
C GLY A 25 0.80 29.40 -2.18
N THR A 26 -0.04 28.65 -2.88
CA THR A 26 -1.50 28.58 -2.73
C THR A 26 -1.97 27.18 -3.12
N LEU A 27 -3.08 26.72 -2.54
CA LEU A 27 -3.75 25.49 -2.95
C LEU A 27 -5.10 25.82 -3.56
N GLU A 28 -5.40 25.22 -4.70
CA GLU A 28 -6.78 25.17 -5.20
C GLU A 28 -7.60 24.26 -4.29
N ALA A 29 -8.90 24.55 -4.14
CA ALA A 29 -9.74 23.81 -3.21
C ALA A 29 -11.22 23.87 -3.58
N ALA A 30 -11.93 22.79 -3.28
CA ALA A 30 -13.39 22.76 -3.34
C ALA A 30 -14.00 23.77 -2.34
N PRO A 31 -15.21 24.32 -2.59
CA PRO A 31 -15.82 25.36 -1.75
C PRO A 31 -16.02 24.98 -0.27
N THR A 32 -16.09 23.67 0.02
CA THR A 32 -16.25 23.12 1.38
C THR A 32 -14.95 23.04 2.16
N ARG A 33 -13.83 23.48 1.59
CA ARG A 33 -12.50 23.37 2.18
C ARG A 33 -11.85 24.73 2.37
N ASP A 34 -10.98 24.81 3.38
CA ASP A 34 -10.17 25.99 3.66
C ASP A 34 -8.71 25.76 3.20
N PRO A 35 -8.35 26.14 1.96
CA PRO A 35 -7.01 25.93 1.43
C PRO A 35 -5.93 26.67 2.22
N LYS A 36 -6.24 27.83 2.81
CA LYS A 36 -5.27 28.61 3.57
C LYS A 36 -4.91 27.90 4.87
N ARG A 37 -5.91 27.36 5.57
CA ARG A 37 -5.69 26.57 6.79
C ARG A 37 -4.93 25.29 6.50
N VAL A 38 -5.25 24.60 5.40
CA VAL A 38 -4.51 23.39 4.99
C VAL A 38 -3.05 23.73 4.68
N LEU A 39 -2.81 24.76 3.84
CA LEU A 39 -1.47 25.17 3.48
C LEU A 39 -0.65 25.65 4.69
N ALA A 40 -1.28 26.33 5.64
CA ALA A 40 -0.61 26.77 6.87
C ALA A 40 -0.07 25.58 7.69
N ARG A 41 -0.81 24.46 7.76
CA ARG A 41 -0.35 23.23 8.42
C ARG A 41 0.79 22.57 7.63
N LEU A 42 0.62 22.43 6.32
CA LEU A 42 1.63 21.86 5.42
C LEU A 42 2.92 22.70 5.32
N SER A 43 2.85 23.96 5.74
CA SER A 43 3.98 24.91 5.74
C SER A 43 4.52 25.18 7.15
N ALA A 44 4.02 24.49 8.18
CA ALA A 44 4.43 24.71 9.56
C ALA A 44 5.90 24.33 9.81
N ARG A 45 6.45 23.43 8.99
CA ARG A 45 7.80 22.88 9.10
C ARG A 45 8.40 22.64 7.71
N ASN A 46 9.67 22.25 7.68
CA ASN A 46 10.25 21.72 6.44
C ASN A 46 9.58 20.39 6.08
N LEU A 47 9.59 20.04 4.79
CA LEU A 47 8.91 18.85 4.26
C LEU A 47 9.25 17.57 5.05
N ALA A 48 10.53 17.29 5.29
CA ALA A 48 10.99 16.10 6.01
C ALA A 48 10.59 16.10 7.51
N GLU A 49 10.20 17.24 8.07
CA GLU A 49 9.86 17.40 9.49
C GLU A 49 8.34 17.42 9.72
N LEU A 50 7.53 17.39 8.66
CA LEU A 50 6.06 17.37 8.79
C LEU A 50 5.61 16.09 9.50
N THR A 51 4.82 16.24 10.55
CA THR A 51 4.23 15.10 11.26
C THR A 51 3.03 14.54 10.51
N SER A 52 2.58 13.33 10.89
CA SER A 52 1.32 12.77 10.38
C SER A 52 0.14 13.74 10.61
N ASP A 53 0.11 14.39 11.77
CA ASP A 53 -0.87 15.42 12.10
C ASP A 53 -0.76 16.67 11.23
N ASP A 54 0.44 17.11 10.85
CA ASP A 54 0.60 18.29 9.99
C ASP A 54 0.03 18.04 8.57
N ILE A 55 0.24 16.81 8.06
CA ILE A 55 -0.19 16.36 6.73
C ILE A 55 -1.64 15.81 6.72
N ASN A 56 -2.21 15.53 7.89
CA ASN A 56 -3.55 14.97 8.05
C ASN A 56 -4.62 15.81 7.32
N GLY A 57 -5.56 15.11 6.69
CA GLY A 57 -6.59 15.67 5.82
C GLY A 57 -6.08 15.87 4.39
N TYR A 58 -4.86 16.41 4.22
CA TYR A 58 -4.30 16.58 2.87
C TYR A 58 -4.12 15.24 2.15
N MET A 59 -3.61 14.18 2.81
CA MET A 59 -3.44 12.84 2.19
C MET A 59 -4.72 12.34 1.50
N GLY A 60 -5.85 12.37 2.20
CA GLY A 60 -7.14 11.94 1.64
C GLY A 60 -7.74 12.92 0.62
N TRP A 61 -7.42 14.21 0.71
CA TRP A 61 -8.05 15.26 -0.11
C TRP A 61 -7.23 15.68 -1.33
N ALA A 62 -5.95 15.32 -1.36
CA ALA A 62 -5.03 15.69 -2.42
C ALA A 62 -5.58 15.30 -3.78
N MET A 63 -5.44 16.21 -4.74
CA MET A 63 -5.86 16.13 -6.14
C MET A 63 -7.38 16.06 -6.38
N THR A 64 -8.18 15.61 -5.40
CA THR A 64 -9.64 15.51 -5.55
C THR A 64 -10.37 16.73 -5.05
N THR A 65 -9.95 17.28 -3.91
CA THR A 65 -10.62 18.44 -3.28
C THR A 65 -9.66 19.51 -2.79
N ILE A 66 -8.36 19.24 -2.74
CA ILE A 66 -7.29 20.20 -2.42
C ILE A 66 -6.07 19.96 -3.31
N GLY A 67 -5.57 21.02 -3.95
CA GLY A 67 -4.34 21.02 -4.74
C GLY A 67 -4.42 20.20 -6.03
N GLY A 68 -3.38 20.32 -6.84
CA GLY A 68 -3.19 19.53 -8.06
C GLY A 68 -2.12 18.45 -7.92
N VAL A 69 -1.83 17.77 -9.04
CA VAL A 69 -0.83 16.70 -9.10
C VAL A 69 0.56 17.18 -8.67
N ASN A 70 0.99 18.37 -9.11
CA ASN A 70 2.32 18.90 -8.74
C ASN A 70 2.42 19.24 -7.25
N ASP A 71 1.34 19.71 -6.62
CA ASP A 71 1.31 19.94 -5.17
C ASP A 71 1.45 18.60 -4.44
N TYR A 72 0.72 17.58 -4.90
CA TYR A 72 0.79 16.25 -4.32
C TYR A 72 2.19 15.66 -4.46
N LYS A 73 2.80 15.76 -5.65
CA LYS A 73 4.18 15.34 -5.91
C LYS A 73 5.21 16.02 -5.01
N HIS A 74 5.00 17.28 -4.63
CA HIS A 74 5.84 17.95 -3.64
C HIS A 74 5.78 17.26 -2.26
N PHE A 75 4.59 16.89 -1.80
CA PHE A 75 4.40 16.28 -0.47
C PHE A 75 4.56 14.75 -0.46
N LEU A 76 4.51 14.10 -1.62
CA LEU A 76 4.51 12.64 -1.77
C LEU A 76 5.68 11.94 -1.07
N PRO A 77 6.94 12.41 -1.16
CA PRO A 77 8.05 11.76 -0.46
C PRO A 77 7.81 11.62 1.04
N ARG A 78 7.24 12.67 1.66
CA ARG A 78 6.95 12.66 3.09
C ARG A 78 5.74 11.80 3.42
N ILE A 79 4.70 11.82 2.58
CA ILE A 79 3.52 10.96 2.76
C ILE A 79 3.94 9.48 2.74
N LEU A 80 4.78 9.09 1.79
CA LEU A 80 5.29 7.72 1.68
C LEU A 80 6.16 7.34 2.89
N GLU A 81 7.05 8.22 3.34
CA GLU A 81 7.86 7.99 4.53
C GLU A 81 7.00 7.80 5.80
N LEU A 82 5.95 8.62 5.97
CA LEU A 82 5.01 8.49 7.09
C LEU A 82 4.20 7.18 7.02
N ALA A 83 3.85 6.73 5.81
CA ALA A 83 3.19 5.44 5.61
C ALA A 83 4.09 4.27 6.02
N VAL A 84 5.37 4.29 5.62
CA VAL A 84 6.39 3.30 6.05
C VAL A 84 6.57 3.30 7.56
N GLN A 85 6.59 4.48 8.18
CA GLN A 85 6.71 4.62 9.64
C GLN A 85 5.45 4.17 10.38
N GLY A 86 4.36 3.82 9.68
CA GLY A 86 3.06 3.44 10.25
C GLY A 86 2.24 4.61 10.79
N THR A 87 2.87 5.76 11.06
CA THR A 87 2.19 6.96 11.58
C THR A 87 1.22 7.61 10.59
N GLY A 88 1.38 7.35 9.29
CA GLY A 88 0.44 7.78 8.25
C GLY A 88 -0.86 6.97 8.22
N ARG A 89 -0.80 5.68 8.57
CA ARG A 89 -1.90 4.70 8.43
C ARG A 89 -3.13 5.04 9.28
N VAL A 90 -2.96 5.81 10.36
CA VAL A 90 -4.08 6.26 11.22
C VAL A 90 -4.97 7.32 10.56
N HIS A 91 -4.58 7.80 9.37
CA HIS A 91 -5.30 8.84 8.64
C HIS A 91 -5.79 8.31 7.29
N VAL A 92 -6.92 8.86 6.84
CA VAL A 92 -7.51 8.52 5.54
C VAL A 92 -6.51 8.83 4.41
N GLY A 93 -6.22 7.82 3.59
CA GLY A 93 -5.28 7.93 2.48
C GLY A 93 -3.81 7.75 2.86
N GLY A 94 -3.52 7.31 4.08
CA GLY A 94 -2.17 7.06 4.57
C GLY A 94 -1.77 5.58 4.64
N ASP A 95 -2.70 4.64 4.45
CA ASP A 95 -2.38 3.23 4.20
C ASP A 95 -1.81 3.03 2.78
N PRO A 96 -0.94 2.02 2.55
CA PRO A 96 -0.24 1.89 1.27
C PRO A 96 -1.15 1.66 0.07
N GLU A 97 -2.25 0.92 0.21
CA GLU A 97 -3.20 0.68 -0.88
C GLU A 97 -3.91 1.99 -1.28
N SER A 98 -4.42 2.76 -0.31
CA SER A 98 -5.02 4.07 -0.58
C SER A 98 -4.03 5.09 -1.11
N LEU A 99 -2.78 5.06 -0.61
CA LEU A 99 -1.68 5.88 -1.13
C LEU A 99 -1.43 5.56 -2.61
N ALA A 100 -1.33 4.28 -2.97
CA ALA A 100 -1.18 3.85 -4.35
C ALA A 100 -2.37 4.27 -5.22
N GLY A 101 -3.60 4.15 -4.72
CA GLY A 101 -4.80 4.64 -5.41
C GLY A 101 -4.74 6.15 -5.68
N LYS A 102 -4.21 6.94 -4.75
CA LYS A 102 -3.97 8.38 -4.97
C LYS A 102 -2.90 8.62 -6.03
N ILE A 103 -1.79 7.90 -5.98
CA ILE A 103 -0.73 8.01 -7.00
C ILE A 103 -1.29 7.66 -8.39
N ALA A 104 -2.04 6.57 -8.51
CA ALA A 104 -2.70 6.16 -9.74
C ALA A 104 -3.71 7.22 -10.25
N TYR A 105 -4.51 7.82 -9.36
CA TYR A 105 -5.40 8.93 -9.70
C TYR A 105 -4.68 10.13 -10.32
N GLY A 106 -3.41 10.35 -9.96
CA GLY A 106 -2.56 11.38 -10.55
C GLY A 106 -1.99 11.04 -11.92
N GLU A 107 -2.52 10.02 -12.62
CA GLU A 107 -2.05 9.53 -13.92
C GLU A 107 -0.60 9.01 -13.85
N PHE A 108 -0.33 8.11 -12.89
CA PHE A 108 1.02 7.58 -12.62
C PHE A 108 1.76 7.06 -13.86
N SER A 109 1.05 6.47 -14.82
CA SER A 109 1.62 6.00 -16.09
C SER A 109 2.36 7.10 -16.85
N ASP A 110 1.92 8.34 -16.71
CA ASP A 110 2.39 9.48 -17.50
C ASP A 110 3.50 10.25 -16.79
N TRP A 111 3.85 9.85 -15.56
CA TRP A 111 4.92 10.49 -14.80
C TRP A 111 6.30 10.21 -15.42
N PRO A 112 7.31 11.08 -15.18
CA PRO A 112 8.70 10.79 -15.53
C PRO A 112 9.17 9.40 -15.06
N ALA A 113 9.99 8.75 -15.88
CA ALA A 113 10.39 7.36 -15.62
C ALA A 113 11.19 7.18 -14.32
N ASP A 114 11.98 8.18 -13.94
CA ASP A 114 12.72 8.23 -12.68
C ASP A 114 11.80 8.38 -11.48
N GLU A 115 10.75 9.22 -11.57
CA GLU A 115 9.72 9.33 -10.54
C GLU A 115 8.97 8.00 -10.33
N ARG A 116 8.54 7.36 -11.42
CA ARG A 116 7.86 6.06 -11.33
C ARG A 116 8.77 5.00 -10.71
N ALA A 117 10.01 4.90 -11.19
CA ALA A 117 10.98 3.93 -10.69
C ALA A 117 11.26 4.11 -9.20
N ALA A 118 11.36 5.36 -8.72
CA ALA A 118 11.58 5.64 -7.29
C ALA A 118 10.41 5.15 -6.42
N ILE A 119 9.16 5.42 -6.84
CA ILE A 119 7.97 4.94 -6.12
C ILE A 119 7.90 3.42 -6.09
N VAL A 120 8.06 2.77 -7.25
CA VAL A 120 8.00 1.30 -7.36
C VAL A 120 9.09 0.65 -6.51
N THR A 121 10.31 1.21 -6.52
CA THR A 121 11.42 0.71 -5.70
C THR A 121 11.14 0.84 -4.21
N ALA A 122 10.56 1.96 -3.78
CA ALA A 122 10.20 2.16 -2.38
C ALA A 122 9.08 1.22 -1.91
N PHE A 123 8.03 1.03 -2.73
CA PHE A 123 6.98 0.05 -2.43
C PHE A 123 7.53 -1.38 -2.38
N ASP A 124 8.42 -1.76 -3.31
CA ASP A 124 9.06 -3.08 -3.33
C ASP A 124 9.95 -3.31 -2.09
N ALA A 125 10.75 -2.31 -1.70
CA ALA A 125 11.59 -2.37 -0.52
C ALA A 125 10.74 -2.45 0.77
N ALA A 126 9.64 -1.69 0.84
CA ALA A 126 8.72 -1.72 1.98
C ALA A 126 8.04 -3.09 2.09
N TRP A 127 7.55 -3.65 0.98
CA TRP A 127 6.99 -5.00 0.94
C TRP A 127 7.98 -6.06 1.42
N ARG A 128 9.23 -6.05 0.92
CA ARG A 128 10.27 -7.01 1.35
C ARG A 128 10.65 -6.89 2.82
N GLN A 129 10.61 -5.69 3.36
CA GLN A 129 10.86 -5.47 4.78
C GLN A 129 9.67 -5.95 5.61
N ALA A 130 8.45 -5.63 5.20
CA ALA A 130 7.21 -6.06 5.87
C ALA A 130 7.14 -7.58 6.03
N LEU A 131 7.57 -8.36 5.02
CA LEU A 131 7.64 -9.83 5.09
C LEU A 131 8.51 -10.38 6.24
N ARG A 132 9.39 -9.56 6.80
CA ARG A 132 10.31 -9.89 7.90
C ARG A 132 9.94 -9.19 9.21
N THR A 133 8.83 -8.45 9.21
CA THR A 133 8.28 -7.73 10.35
C THR A 133 7.00 -8.44 10.82
N SER A 134 6.64 -8.30 12.10
CA SER A 134 5.41 -8.88 12.62
C SER A 134 4.16 -8.20 12.03
N LEU A 135 3.07 -8.96 11.94
CA LEU A 135 1.76 -8.44 11.49
C LEU A 135 1.21 -7.30 12.37
N GLU A 136 1.64 -7.22 13.64
CA GLU A 136 1.25 -6.11 14.54
C GLU A 136 1.90 -4.78 14.13
N GLU A 137 3.07 -4.84 13.50
CA GLU A 137 3.85 -3.66 13.14
C GLU A 137 3.60 -3.20 11.70
N GLU A 138 3.43 -4.15 10.77
CA GLU A 138 3.33 -3.87 9.35
C GLU A 138 2.61 -4.99 8.62
N GLU A 139 1.74 -4.67 7.65
CA GLU A 139 1.07 -5.65 6.80
C GLU A 139 1.71 -5.63 5.40
N ALA A 140 2.26 -6.77 4.97
CA ALA A 140 2.95 -6.85 3.68
C ALA A 140 1.99 -6.78 2.48
N GLU A 141 0.76 -7.28 2.64
CA GLU A 141 -0.24 -7.31 1.56
C GLU A 141 -0.54 -5.90 1.02
N ASP A 142 -0.70 -4.90 1.88
CA ASP A 142 -1.02 -3.53 1.47
C ASP A 142 -0.03 -2.95 0.46
N TRP A 143 1.27 -3.18 0.69
CA TRP A 143 2.33 -2.72 -0.22
C TRP A 143 2.28 -3.44 -1.56
N LEU A 144 2.01 -4.75 -1.54
CA LEU A 144 1.87 -5.55 -2.75
C LEU A 144 0.63 -5.14 -3.56
N ARG A 145 -0.51 -4.91 -2.89
CA ARG A 145 -1.73 -4.40 -3.53
C ARG A 145 -1.55 -2.99 -4.05
N GLY A 146 -0.77 -2.17 -3.35
CA GLY A 146 -0.31 -0.89 -3.86
C GLY A 146 0.44 -1.01 -5.19
N LEU A 147 1.37 -1.96 -5.30
CA LEU A 147 2.08 -2.24 -6.57
C LEU A 147 1.13 -2.69 -7.68
N ILE A 148 0.15 -3.54 -7.38
CA ILE A 148 -0.91 -3.94 -8.33
C ILE A 148 -1.67 -2.71 -8.84
N THR A 149 -2.06 -1.82 -7.92
CA THR A 149 -2.78 -0.56 -8.23
C THR A 149 -1.97 0.36 -9.14
N LEU A 150 -0.65 0.38 -8.98
CA LEU A 150 0.27 1.16 -9.81
C LEU A 150 0.51 0.51 -11.20
N GLY A 151 -0.08 -0.65 -11.48
CA GLY A 151 0.06 -1.38 -12.74
C GLY A 151 1.33 -2.22 -12.85
N GLU A 152 2.02 -2.47 -11.72
CA GLU A 152 3.27 -3.20 -11.71
C GLU A 152 3.06 -4.72 -11.80
N PRO A 153 3.87 -5.45 -12.58
CA PRO A 153 3.79 -6.90 -12.65
C PRO A 153 4.17 -7.53 -11.31
N ILE A 154 3.38 -8.49 -10.83
CA ILE A 154 3.54 -9.08 -9.49
C ILE A 154 4.13 -10.48 -9.49
N GLN A 155 4.23 -11.16 -10.64
CA GLN A 155 4.55 -12.60 -10.69
C GLN A 155 5.88 -12.93 -10.02
N THR A 156 6.91 -12.11 -10.23
CA THR A 156 8.22 -12.27 -9.57
C THR A 156 8.12 -12.10 -8.05
N ARG A 157 7.28 -11.18 -7.57
CA ARG A 157 7.06 -10.92 -6.14
C ARG A 157 6.30 -12.06 -5.48
N LEU A 158 5.25 -12.56 -6.13
CA LEU A 158 4.49 -13.73 -5.67
C LEU A 158 5.37 -14.98 -5.58
N THR A 159 6.25 -15.18 -6.57
CA THR A 159 7.22 -16.29 -6.56
C THR A 159 8.20 -16.13 -5.39
N ALA A 160 8.80 -14.96 -5.22
CA ALA A 160 9.71 -14.69 -4.12
C ALA A 160 9.04 -14.84 -2.74
N TRP A 161 7.76 -14.48 -2.60
CA TRP A 161 7.01 -14.69 -1.37
C TRP A 161 6.87 -16.18 -1.04
N LEU A 162 6.48 -17.01 -2.01
CA LEU A 162 6.35 -18.46 -1.82
C LEU A 162 7.68 -19.13 -1.48
N GLU A 163 8.77 -18.70 -2.13
CA GLU A 163 10.11 -19.26 -1.92
C GLU A 163 10.72 -18.85 -0.58
N THR A 164 10.16 -17.84 0.09
CA THR A 164 10.67 -17.37 1.37
C THR A 164 10.31 -18.37 2.48
N SER A 165 11.34 -18.98 3.08
CA SER A 165 11.18 -19.95 4.17
C SER A 165 10.93 -19.32 5.54
N ALA A 166 11.04 -17.99 5.68
CA ALA A 166 10.84 -17.30 6.95
C ALA A 166 9.39 -17.50 7.47
N PRO A 167 9.19 -17.86 8.75
CA PRO A 167 7.85 -18.05 9.33
C PRO A 167 6.97 -16.79 9.22
N LEU A 168 7.52 -15.61 9.50
CA LEU A 168 6.81 -14.33 9.38
C LEU A 168 6.24 -14.12 7.97
N ALA A 169 7.01 -14.44 6.92
CA ALA A 169 6.52 -14.31 5.55
C ALA A 169 5.32 -15.23 5.27
N GLY A 170 5.31 -16.44 5.84
CA GLY A 170 4.15 -17.34 5.72
C GLY A 170 2.96 -16.90 6.59
N LEU A 171 3.17 -16.21 7.72
CA LEU A 171 2.09 -15.57 8.47
C LEU A 171 1.45 -14.42 7.70
N HIS A 172 2.26 -13.58 7.05
CA HIS A 172 1.76 -12.58 6.10
C HIS A 172 0.93 -13.22 4.99
N LEU A 173 1.35 -14.40 4.50
CA LEU A 173 0.61 -15.11 3.46
C LEU A 173 -0.74 -15.63 3.97
N ALA A 174 -0.79 -16.14 5.21
CA ALA A 174 -2.01 -16.58 5.86
C ALA A 174 -2.99 -15.41 6.07
N ASP A 175 -2.46 -14.26 6.49
CA ASP A 175 -3.22 -13.03 6.68
C ASP A 175 -3.82 -12.54 5.35
N ALA A 176 -3.03 -12.50 4.28
CA ALA A 176 -3.51 -12.16 2.93
C ALA A 176 -4.63 -13.09 2.44
N VAL A 177 -4.56 -14.40 2.71
CA VAL A 177 -5.64 -15.34 2.41
C VAL A 177 -6.90 -14.98 3.21
N CYS A 178 -6.78 -14.69 4.50
CA CYS A 178 -7.91 -14.29 5.35
C CYS A 178 -8.55 -12.97 4.88
N SER A 179 -7.73 -11.97 4.59
CA SER A 179 -8.10 -10.67 4.04
C SER A 179 -8.89 -10.84 2.73
N GLU A 180 -8.40 -11.66 1.81
CA GLU A 180 -9.08 -11.92 0.54
C GLU A 180 -10.41 -12.67 0.71
N ILE A 181 -10.48 -13.65 1.64
CA ILE A 181 -11.75 -14.31 1.97
C ILE A 181 -12.79 -13.31 2.45
N LEU A 182 -12.41 -12.39 3.35
CA LEU A 182 -13.30 -11.35 3.86
C LEU A 182 -13.74 -10.40 2.74
N ARG A 183 -12.79 -9.93 1.94
CA ARG A 183 -13.06 -9.03 0.82
C ARG A 183 -14.04 -9.62 -0.19
N ARG A 184 -13.90 -10.91 -0.52
CA ARG A 184 -14.84 -11.59 -1.43
C ARG A 184 -16.22 -11.81 -0.81
N LYS A 185 -16.31 -12.05 0.51
CA LYS A 185 -17.60 -12.15 1.22
C LYS A 185 -18.35 -10.82 1.26
N ASP A 186 -17.61 -9.74 1.48
CA ASP A 186 -18.15 -8.38 1.58
C ASP A 186 -18.18 -7.65 0.24
N ALA A 187 -17.99 -8.36 -0.88
CA ALA A 187 -17.89 -7.78 -2.20
C ALA A 187 -19.13 -6.95 -2.54
N ARG A 188 -18.93 -5.65 -2.66
CA ARG A 188 -19.94 -4.68 -3.11
C ARG A 188 -19.62 -4.26 -4.54
N PRO A 189 -20.63 -3.82 -5.31
CA PRO A 189 -20.39 -3.13 -6.56
C PRO A 189 -19.42 -1.97 -6.31
N PRO A 190 -18.41 -1.78 -7.18
CA PRO A 190 -17.48 -0.67 -7.03
C PRO A 190 -18.25 0.65 -7.04
N PHE A 191 -17.82 1.61 -6.22
CA PHE A 191 -18.29 3.00 -6.31
C PHE A 191 -17.69 3.72 -7.54
N GLY A 192 -16.78 3.06 -8.28
CA GLY A 192 -16.06 3.52 -9.46
C GLY A 192 -16.14 2.54 -10.64
N SER A 193 -15.13 2.54 -11.51
CA SER A 193 -15.10 1.66 -12.69
C SER A 193 -14.73 0.23 -12.31
N SER A 194 -15.29 -0.77 -13.00
CA SER A 194 -14.94 -2.18 -12.81
C SER A 194 -13.49 -2.50 -13.14
N ASP A 195 -12.87 -1.73 -14.06
CA ASP A 195 -11.49 -1.88 -14.49
C ASP A 195 -10.47 -1.76 -13.33
N GLU A 196 -10.82 -1.07 -12.24
CA GLU A 196 -9.97 -0.92 -11.04
C GLU A 196 -9.67 -2.26 -10.35
N TYR A 197 -10.49 -3.30 -10.57
CA TYR A 197 -10.36 -4.59 -9.89
C TYR A 197 -9.73 -5.69 -10.76
N VAL A 198 -9.70 -5.51 -12.09
CA VAL A 198 -9.13 -6.49 -13.03
C VAL A 198 -7.67 -6.86 -12.68
N PRO A 199 -6.78 -5.94 -12.29
CA PRO A 199 -5.40 -6.28 -11.90
C PRO A 199 -5.30 -7.26 -10.72
N TYR A 200 -6.34 -7.35 -9.89
CA TYR A 200 -6.37 -8.21 -8.70
C TYR A 200 -6.81 -9.64 -8.98
N GLU A 201 -7.39 -9.95 -10.14
CA GLU A 201 -7.87 -11.31 -10.42
C GLU A 201 -6.72 -12.32 -10.39
N ALA A 202 -5.56 -11.98 -10.95
CA ALA A 202 -4.38 -12.84 -10.95
C ALA A 202 -3.82 -13.09 -9.54
N TYR A 203 -3.76 -12.04 -8.71
CA TYR A 203 -3.34 -12.14 -7.31
C TYR A 203 -4.30 -13.01 -6.49
N SER A 204 -5.59 -12.75 -6.68
CA SER A 204 -6.69 -13.46 -6.02
C SER A 204 -6.73 -14.94 -6.40
N ALA A 205 -6.53 -15.26 -7.68
CA ALA A 205 -6.41 -16.64 -8.15
C ALA A 205 -5.15 -17.33 -7.60
N TRP A 206 -4.04 -16.59 -7.49
CA TRP A 206 -2.80 -17.10 -6.90
C TRP A 206 -2.95 -17.44 -5.41
N LEU A 207 -3.58 -16.57 -4.60
CA LEU A 207 -3.88 -16.84 -3.18
C LEU A 207 -4.73 -18.11 -3.00
N ALA A 208 -5.64 -18.38 -3.94
CA ALA A 208 -6.48 -19.58 -3.95
C ALA A 208 -5.78 -20.83 -4.49
N GLY A 209 -4.53 -20.70 -4.94
CA GLY A 209 -3.78 -21.75 -5.62
C GLY A 209 -3.23 -22.83 -4.67
N PRO A 210 -2.91 -24.03 -5.21
CA PRO A 210 -2.41 -25.15 -4.41
C PRO A 210 -1.07 -24.85 -3.73
N SER A 211 -0.16 -24.12 -4.40
CA SER A 211 1.17 -23.81 -3.84
C SER A 211 1.10 -22.91 -2.60
N VAL A 212 0.13 -22.00 -2.53
CA VAL A 212 -0.11 -21.17 -1.32
C VAL A 212 -0.61 -22.08 -0.19
N ARG A 213 -1.59 -22.95 -0.47
CA ARG A 213 -2.09 -23.91 0.52
C ARG A 213 -0.96 -24.82 1.06
N GLU A 214 -0.17 -25.42 0.18
CA GLU A 214 0.95 -26.28 0.56
C GLU A 214 1.95 -25.54 1.46
N ARG A 215 2.27 -24.27 1.14
CA ARG A 215 3.17 -23.45 1.96
C ARG A 215 2.62 -23.22 3.37
N LEU A 216 1.32 -22.93 3.49
CA LEU A 216 0.65 -22.72 4.78
C LEU A 216 0.53 -24.02 5.59
N GLU A 217 0.30 -25.15 4.95
CA GLU A 217 0.28 -26.47 5.60
C GLU A 217 1.66 -26.84 6.17
N CYS A 218 2.74 -26.59 5.43
CA CYS A 218 4.10 -26.74 5.95
C CYS A 218 4.33 -25.83 7.17
N LEU A 219 3.97 -24.56 7.08
CA LEU A 219 4.15 -23.61 8.18
C LEU A 219 3.35 -24.01 9.43
N ALA A 220 2.15 -24.55 9.27
CA ALA A 220 1.33 -25.00 10.41
C ALA A 220 1.97 -26.12 11.23
N SER A 221 2.95 -26.85 10.67
CA SER A 221 3.73 -27.85 11.40
C SER A 221 4.92 -27.28 12.18
N GLU A 222 5.27 -26.01 11.92
CA GLU A 222 6.44 -25.32 12.49
C GLU A 222 6.06 -24.29 13.57
N ILE A 223 4.79 -23.90 13.66
CA ILE A 223 4.30 -22.89 14.61
C ILE A 223 3.74 -23.55 15.87
N ASP A 224 4.30 -23.17 17.02
CA ASP A 224 3.84 -23.59 18.35
C ASP A 224 2.96 -22.54 19.06
N ASP A 225 2.86 -21.32 18.52
CA ASP A 225 2.05 -20.24 19.09
C ASP A 225 0.56 -20.40 18.75
N ASP A 226 -0.31 -20.33 19.76
CA ASP A 226 -1.75 -20.58 19.63
C ASP A 226 -2.46 -19.53 18.75
N GLU A 227 -2.01 -18.27 18.78
CA GLU A 227 -2.61 -17.16 18.05
C GLU A 227 -2.23 -17.22 16.56
N GLU A 228 -0.95 -17.43 16.28
CA GLU A 228 -0.42 -17.67 14.94
C GLU A 228 -1.05 -18.94 14.31
N ALA A 229 -1.16 -20.02 15.09
CA ALA A 229 -1.82 -21.25 14.66
C ALA A 229 -3.32 -21.03 14.38
N TRP A 230 -3.99 -20.14 15.13
CA TRP A 230 -5.38 -19.78 14.84
C TRP A 230 -5.53 -19.08 13.49
N ARG A 231 -4.65 -18.11 13.17
CA ARG A 231 -4.66 -17.43 11.86
C ARG A 231 -4.45 -18.40 10.71
N LEU A 232 -3.48 -19.32 10.84
CA LEU A 232 -3.23 -20.35 9.84
C LEU A 232 -4.44 -21.26 9.62
N ARG A 233 -5.12 -21.69 10.69
CA ARG A 233 -6.35 -22.46 10.57
C ARG A 233 -7.45 -21.69 9.83
N GLN A 234 -7.63 -20.40 10.12
CA GLN A 234 -8.60 -19.58 9.38
C GLN A 234 -8.29 -19.54 7.87
N ALA A 235 -7.02 -19.39 7.50
CA ALA A 235 -6.59 -19.38 6.10
C ALA A 235 -6.77 -20.74 5.41
N LEU A 236 -6.50 -21.86 6.11
CA LEU A 236 -6.59 -23.21 5.56
C LEU A 236 -8.02 -23.76 5.48
N ASP A 237 -8.83 -23.50 6.51
CA ASP A 237 -10.20 -24.03 6.67
C ASP A 237 -11.24 -23.11 6.04
N GLY A 238 -10.94 -21.81 5.90
CA GLY A 238 -11.82 -20.84 5.29
C GLY A 238 -12.02 -21.14 3.80
N PRO A 239 -13.25 -21.44 3.33
CA PRO A 239 -13.47 -21.62 1.91
C PRO A 239 -13.29 -20.29 1.21
N MET A 240 -12.33 -20.22 0.28
CA MET A 240 -12.13 -19.06 -0.58
C MET A 240 -13.37 -18.89 -1.48
N PRO A 241 -14.19 -17.83 -1.31
CA PRO A 241 -15.37 -17.63 -2.16
C PRO A 241 -14.94 -17.45 -3.63
N PRO A 242 -15.81 -17.73 -4.62
CA PRO A 242 -15.48 -17.45 -6.02
C PRO A 242 -15.16 -15.96 -6.20
N TYR A 243 -14.32 -15.64 -7.19
CA TYR A 243 -14.02 -14.24 -7.50
C TYR A 243 -15.32 -13.51 -7.86
N PRO A 244 -15.69 -12.42 -7.16
CA PRO A 244 -16.97 -11.75 -7.33
C PRO A 244 -17.20 -11.25 -8.76
N GLU A 245 -18.34 -11.62 -9.36
CA GLU A 245 -18.72 -11.15 -10.70
C GLU A 245 -18.91 -9.63 -10.75
N VAL A 246 -19.30 -9.02 -9.63
CA VAL A 246 -19.46 -7.56 -9.48
C VAL A 246 -18.17 -6.77 -9.70
N TRP A 247 -17.02 -7.43 -9.74
CA TRP A 247 -15.71 -6.84 -10.02
C TRP A 247 -15.21 -7.09 -11.44
N ARG A 248 -15.93 -7.86 -12.28
CA ARG A 248 -15.52 -8.27 -13.64
C ARG A 248 -15.98 -7.35 -14.77
N GLY A 249 -16.62 -6.23 -14.43
CA GLY A 249 -17.35 -5.39 -15.40
C GLY A 249 -16.50 -4.94 -16.58
#